data_AF-M3HK15-F1
#
_entry.id   AF-M3HK15-F1
#
_cell.length_a   1.000
_cell.length_b   1.000
_cell.length_c   1.000
_cell.angle_alpha   90.00
_cell.angle_beta   90.00
_cell.angle_gamma   90.00
#
_symmetry.space_group_name_H-M   'P 1'
#
loop_
_entity.id
_entity.type
_entity.pdbx_description
1 polymer ?
#
loop_
_entity_poly.entity_id
_entity_poly.type
_entity_poly.pdbx_seq_one_letter_code
_entity_poly.pdbx_strand_id
1 'polypeptide(L)'
;MVSVSSILSFDIYKKYVNPQARNKSMINVAHIGCIVFSFGIAGFCVMLHYVGINMTWYTYFYPMLICPGVIPLLFTITWNRQTFLASVLSPIIGLAAGLAVWLSTAHHYYGAINITTLGGQLPA
;
A
#
# COMPACT_ATOMS: atom_id res chain seq x y z
N MET A 1 1.52 -14.28 -2.69
CA MET A 1 0.58 -14.26 -3.83
C MET A 1 -0.84 -14.71 -3.50
N VAL A 2 -1.06 -15.60 -2.52
CA VAL A 2 -2.41 -16.12 -2.19
C VAL A 2 -3.40 -15.02 -1.77
N SER A 3 -2.98 -14.09 -0.90
CA SER A 3 -3.84 -12.97 -0.44
C SER A 3 -4.28 -12.04 -1.59
N VAL A 4 -3.36 -11.68 -2.48
CA VAL A 4 -3.66 -10.81 -3.64
C VAL A 4 -4.60 -11.51 -4.62
N SER A 5 -4.40 -12.81 -4.81
CA SER A 5 -5.26 -13.66 -5.63
C SER A 5 -6.68 -13.77 -5.06
N SER A 6 -6.84 -13.87 -3.73
CA SER A 6 -8.16 -13.87 -3.08
C SER A 6 -8.86 -12.51 -3.19
N ILE A 7 -8.14 -11.39 -3.03
CA ILE A 7 -8.70 -10.05 -3.18
C ILE A 7 -9.22 -9.85 -4.62
N LEU A 8 -8.41 -10.15 -5.63
CA LEU A 8 -8.82 -10.04 -7.04
C LEU A 8 -10.05 -10.90 -7.36
N SER A 9 -10.11 -12.11 -6.81
CA SER A 9 -11.18 -13.06 -7.12
C SER A 9 -12.49 -12.74 -6.39
N PHE A 10 -12.44 -12.44 -5.10
CA PHE A 10 -13.63 -12.21 -4.27
C PHE A 10 -14.06 -10.74 -4.25
N ASP A 11 -13.12 -9.81 -4.13
CA ASP A 11 -13.44 -8.39 -3.93
C ASP A 11 -13.69 -7.67 -5.25
N ILE A 12 -13.03 -8.09 -6.34
CA ILE A 12 -13.18 -7.47 -7.66
C ILE A 12 -14.07 -8.33 -8.56
N TYR A 13 -13.63 -9.54 -8.90
CA TYR A 13 -14.29 -10.35 -9.92
C TYR A 13 -15.70 -10.78 -9.51
N LYS A 14 -15.85 -11.34 -8.30
CA LYS A 14 -17.17 -11.76 -7.80
C LYS A 14 -18.08 -10.57 -7.50
N LYS A 15 -17.56 -9.46 -6.98
CA LYS A 15 -18.40 -8.32 -6.57
C LYS A 15 -18.83 -7.42 -7.74
N TYR A 16 -17.97 -7.20 -8.73
CA TYR A 16 -18.20 -6.20 -9.78
C TYR A 16 -18.35 -6.78 -11.19
N VAL A 17 -17.77 -7.94 -11.50
CA VAL A 17 -17.77 -8.49 -12.87
C VAL A 17 -18.84 -9.58 -13.04
N ASN A 18 -18.83 -10.59 -12.16
CA ASN A 18 -19.80 -11.68 -12.23
C ASN A 18 -20.22 -12.15 -10.83
N PRO A 19 -21.34 -11.60 -10.29
CA PRO A 19 -21.90 -11.97 -8.99
C PRO A 19 -22.25 -13.45 -8.82
N GLN A 20 -22.51 -14.16 -9.93
CA GLN A 20 -22.83 -15.59 -9.94
C GLN A 20 -21.66 -16.47 -10.39
N ALA A 21 -20.42 -15.97 -10.29
CA ALA A 21 -19.24 -16.71 -10.70
C ALA A 21 -19.13 -18.09 -10.02
N ARG A 22 -19.02 -19.14 -10.83
CA ARG A 22 -18.83 -20.53 -10.38
C ARG A 22 -17.38 -20.74 -9.94
N ASN A 23 -17.15 -21.61 -8.94
CA ASN A 23 -15.83 -21.87 -8.33
C ASN A 23 -14.68 -22.07 -9.35
N LYS A 24 -14.95 -22.75 -10.47
CA LYS A 24 -13.95 -23.00 -11.53
C LYS A 24 -13.48 -21.72 -12.24
N SER A 25 -14.39 -20.78 -12.51
CA SER A 25 -14.02 -19.47 -13.09
C SER A 25 -13.24 -18.60 -12.12
N MET A 26 -13.54 -18.70 -10.83
CA MET A 26 -12.89 -17.93 -9.77
C MET A 26 -11.42 -18.34 -9.60
N ILE A 27 -11.13 -19.64 -9.68
CA ILE A 27 -9.75 -20.18 -9.63
C ILE A 27 -8.94 -19.72 -10.86
N ASN A 28 -9.53 -19.70 -12.06
CA ASN A 28 -8.83 -19.25 -13.25
C ASN A 28 -8.46 -17.76 -13.17
N VAL A 29 -9.37 -16.92 -12.68
CA VAL A 29 -9.10 -15.49 -12.47
C VAL A 29 -8.04 -15.26 -11.40
N ALA A 30 -8.07 -16.06 -10.32
CA ALA A 30 -7.04 -16.09 -9.29
C ALA A 30 -5.63 -16.33 -9.87
N HIS A 31 -5.49 -17.31 -10.77
CA HIS A 31 -4.21 -17.61 -11.42
C HIS A 31 -3.74 -16.51 -12.37
N ILE A 32 -4.65 -15.97 -13.19
CA ILE A 32 -4.33 -14.86 -14.11
C ILE A 32 -3.89 -13.62 -13.31
N GLY A 33 -4.63 -13.28 -12.26
CA GLY A 33 -4.30 -12.17 -11.36
C GLY A 33 -2.93 -12.35 -10.70
N CYS A 34 -2.60 -13.58 -10.29
CA CYS A 34 -1.28 -13.91 -9.74
C CYS A 34 -0.16 -13.66 -10.77
N ILE A 35 -0.34 -14.07 -12.02
CA ILE A 35 0.67 -13.91 -13.08
C ILE A 35 0.90 -12.41 -13.36
N VAL A 36 -0.18 -11.65 -13.57
CA VAL A 36 -0.11 -10.21 -13.86
C VAL A 36 0.57 -9.46 -12.72
N PHE A 37 0.18 -9.74 -11.47
CA PHE A 37 0.78 -9.09 -10.31
C PHE A 37 2.24 -9.49 -10.09
N SER A 38 2.61 -10.73 -10.42
CA SER A 38 4.00 -11.20 -10.33
C SER A 38 4.91 -10.47 -11.32
N PHE A 39 4.46 -10.30 -12.56
CA PHE A 39 5.20 -9.49 -13.54
C PHE A 39 5.23 -8.01 -13.17
N GLY A 40 4.14 -7.48 -12.61
CA GLY A 40 4.08 -6.09 -12.12
C GLY A 40 5.09 -5.83 -11.00
N ILE A 41 5.16 -6.70 -9.99
CA ILE A 41 6.15 -6.59 -8.92
C ILE A 41 7.56 -6.79 -9.45
N ALA A 42 7.80 -7.77 -10.33
CA ALA A 42 9.12 -7.99 -10.89
C ALA A 42 9.62 -6.73 -11.64
N GLY A 43 8.77 -6.10 -12.45
CA GLY A 43 9.08 -4.83 -13.11
C GLY A 43 9.33 -3.69 -12.12
N PHE A 44 8.50 -3.58 -11.08
CA PHE A 44 8.67 -2.57 -10.03
C PHE A 44 9.99 -2.76 -9.26
N CYS A 45 10.36 -4.00 -8.92
CA CYS A 45 11.64 -4.32 -8.27
C CYS A 45 12.83 -3.92 -9.13
N VAL A 46 12.80 -4.22 -10.43
CA VAL A 46 13.86 -3.81 -11.37
C VAL A 46 13.94 -2.28 -11.45
N MET A 47 12.80 -1.59 -11.51
CA MET A 47 12.76 -0.13 -11.51
C MET A 47 13.38 0.46 -10.24
N LEU A 48 13.00 -0.02 -9.05
CA LEU A 48 13.60 0.44 -7.78
C LEU A 48 15.11 0.18 -7.70
N HIS A 49 15.57 -0.93 -8.29
CA HIS A 49 16.99 -1.25 -8.36
C HIS A 49 17.77 -0.25 -9.22
N TYR A 50 17.24 0.14 -10.39
CA TYR A 50 17.86 1.16 -11.25
C TYR A 50 17.82 2.56 -10.65
N VAL A 51 16.79 2.89 -9.85
CA VAL A 51 16.72 4.16 -9.11
C VAL A 51 17.75 4.22 -7.97
N GLY A 52 18.39 3.09 -7.62
CA GLY A 52 19.41 3.05 -6.57
C GLY A 52 18.82 3.16 -5.17
N ILE A 53 17.60 2.67 -4.97
CA ILE A 53 16.92 2.71 -3.67
C ILE A 53 17.57 1.71 -2.71
N ASN A 54 17.96 2.21 -1.54
CA ASN A 54 18.54 1.41 -0.47
C ASN A 54 17.46 0.68 0.34
N MET A 55 17.82 -0.45 0.96
CA MET A 55 16.91 -1.22 1.82
C MET A 55 16.37 -0.41 3.00
N THR A 56 17.16 0.53 3.53
CA THR A 56 16.72 1.43 4.61
C THR A 56 15.58 2.34 4.16
N TRP A 57 15.72 2.97 2.99
CA TRP A 57 14.66 3.81 2.41
C TRP A 57 13.38 3.02 2.17
N TYR A 58 13.52 1.81 1.59
CA TYR A 58 12.37 0.92 1.35
C TYR A 58 11.65 0.54 2.64
N THR A 59 12.41 0.25 3.70
CA THR A 59 11.87 -0.13 5.01
C THR A 59 11.13 1.02 5.69
N TYR A 60 11.48 2.29 5.42
CA TYR A 60 10.71 3.45 5.90
C TYR A 60 9.48 3.76 5.05
N PHE A 61 9.62 3.64 3.72
CA PHE A 61 8.55 3.96 2.80
C PHE A 61 7.38 2.95 2.84
N TYR A 62 7.69 1.65 2.89
CA TYR A 62 6.70 0.58 2.92
C TYR A 62 5.65 0.71 4.05
N PRO A 63 6.02 0.83 5.34
CA PRO A 63 5.06 0.94 6.44
C PRO A 63 4.23 2.23 6.34
N MET A 64 4.81 3.31 5.82
CA MET A 64 4.10 4.58 5.61
C MET A 64 2.87 4.40 4.70
N LEU A 65 2.98 3.55 3.67
CA LEU A 65 1.89 3.31 2.74
C LEU A 65 0.80 2.38 3.29
N ILE A 66 1.16 1.40 4.12
CA ILE A 66 0.21 0.36 4.58
C ILE A 66 -0.52 0.73 5.88
N CYS A 67 0.12 1.50 6.77
CA CYS A 67 -0.40 1.78 8.12
C CYS A 67 -1.62 2.74 8.20
N PRO A 68 -1.80 3.76 7.32
CA PRO A 68 -2.86 4.76 7.49
C PRO A 68 -4.29 4.18 7.53
N GLY A 69 -4.51 3.01 6.92
CA GLY A 69 -5.81 2.34 6.89
C GLY A 69 -6.12 1.47 8.12
N VAL A 70 -5.13 1.13 8.95
CA VAL A 70 -5.30 0.13 10.02
C VAL A 70 -6.19 0.66 11.15
N ILE A 71 -5.96 1.90 11.61
CA ILE A 71 -6.76 2.51 12.67
C ILE A 71 -8.22 2.76 12.22
N PRO A 72 -8.48 3.33 11.03
CA PRO A 72 -9.84 3.47 10.51
C PRO A 72 -10.57 2.13 10.35
N LEU A 73 -9.86 1.07 9.94
CA LEU A 73 -10.41 -0.28 9.84
C LEU A 73 -10.83 -0.82 11.22
N LEU A 74 -9.99 -0.66 12.24
CA LEU A 74 -10.30 -1.05 13.62
C LEU A 74 -11.54 -0.34 14.17
N PHE A 75 -11.66 0.97 13.93
CA PHE A 75 -12.84 1.71 14.35
C PHE A 75 -14.09 1.27 13.59
N THR A 76 -13.96 0.86 12.33
CA THR A 76 -15.12 0.41 11.55
C THR A 76 -15.75 -0.85 12.15
N ILE A 77 -14.96 -1.67 12.86
CA ILE A 77 -15.43 -2.90 13.51
C ILE A 77 -15.92 -2.63 14.94
N THR A 78 -15.24 -1.75 15.68
CA THR A 78 -15.47 -1.56 17.12
C THR A 78 -16.44 -0.42 17.45
N TRP A 79 -16.70 0.50 16.52
CA TRP A 79 -17.38 1.76 16.79
C TRP A 79 -18.57 2.01 15.85
N ASN A 80 -19.79 1.99 16.38
CA ASN A 80 -21.02 2.11 15.58
C ASN A 80 -21.37 3.53 15.08
N ARG A 81 -20.74 4.60 15.60
CA ARG A 81 -21.00 6.00 15.14
C ARG A 81 -20.03 6.49 14.06
N GLN A 82 -19.25 5.61 13.43
CA GLN A 82 -18.30 6.04 12.39
C GLN A 82 -19.05 6.41 11.11
N THR A 83 -18.84 7.62 10.62
CA THR A 83 -19.43 8.09 9.36
C THR A 83 -18.65 7.59 8.16
N PHE A 84 -19.33 7.37 7.04
CA PHE A 84 -18.71 6.94 5.79
C PHE A 84 -17.59 7.89 5.30
N LEU A 85 -17.79 9.21 5.48
CA LEU A 85 -16.75 10.19 5.16
C LEU A 85 -15.53 10.03 6.06
N ALA A 86 -15.72 9.75 7.35
CA ALA A 86 -14.60 9.54 8.26
C ALA A 86 -13.81 8.26 7.93
N SER A 87 -14.45 7.16 7.52
CA SER A 87 -13.75 5.92 7.15
C SER A 87 -12.92 6.04 5.88
N VAL A 88 -13.35 6.88 4.92
CA VAL A 88 -12.65 7.07 3.64
C VAL A 88 -11.60 8.18 3.72
N LEU A 89 -11.89 9.29 4.40
CA LEU A 89 -10.96 10.44 4.47
C LEU A 89 -9.82 10.21 5.45
N SER A 90 -10.03 9.46 6.53
CA SER A 90 -8.98 9.29 7.55
C SER A 90 -7.73 8.56 7.05
N PRO A 91 -7.79 7.47 6.26
CA PRO A 91 -6.58 6.87 5.69
C PRO A 91 -5.87 7.82 4.72
N ILE A 92 -6.61 8.59 3.92
CA ILE A 92 -6.04 9.50 2.91
C ILE A 92 -5.29 10.65 3.58
N ILE A 93 -5.93 11.30 4.55
CA ILE A 93 -5.33 12.40 5.31
C ILE A 93 -4.15 11.88 6.14
N GLY A 94 -4.27 10.69 6.75
CA GLY A 94 -3.18 10.05 7.49
C GLY A 94 -1.96 9.76 6.62
N LEU A 95 -2.19 9.28 5.39
CA LEU A 95 -1.12 9.05 4.41
C LEU A 95 -0.47 10.36 3.97
N ALA A 96 -1.27 11.38 3.65
CA ALA A 96 -0.77 12.70 3.26
C ALA A 96 0.06 13.35 4.38
N ALA A 97 -0.42 13.28 5.63
CA ALA A 97 0.30 13.78 6.80
C ALA A 97 1.61 13.01 7.02
N GLY A 98 1.59 11.67 6.91
CA GLY A 98 2.79 10.85 7.04
C GLY A 98 3.86 11.18 5.98
N LEU A 99 3.46 11.33 4.72
CA LEU A 99 4.35 11.77 3.65
C LEU A 99 4.87 13.19 3.88
N ALA A 100 4.02 14.12 4.30
CA ALA A 100 4.41 15.49 4.58
C ALA A 100 5.45 15.56 5.71
N VAL A 101 5.26 14.81 6.80
CA VAL A 101 6.21 14.74 7.92
C VAL A 101 7.54 14.12 7.48
N TRP A 102 7.50 13.05 6.70
CA TRP A 102 8.72 12.37 6.25
C TRP A 102 9.56 13.23 5.30
N LEU A 103 8.91 13.87 4.34
CA LEU A 103 9.56 14.81 3.42
C LEU A 103 10.06 16.07 4.14
N SER A 104 9.27 16.63 5.06
CA SER A 104 9.66 17.83 5.82
C SER A 104 10.81 17.54 6.78
N THR A 105 10.85 16.37 7.41
CA THR A 105 11.95 15.94 8.27
C THR A 105 13.24 15.81 7.46
N ALA A 106 13.20 15.16 6.30
CA ALA A 106 14.36 15.06 5.41
C ALA A 106 14.86 16.46 4.97
N HIS A 107 13.94 17.37 4.63
CA HIS A 107 14.29 18.74 4.26
C HIS A 107 14.84 19.56 5.43
N HIS A 108 14.31 19.40 6.65
CA HIS A 108 14.74 20.15 7.81
C HIS A 108 16.13 19.73 8.30
N TYR A 109 16.42 18.43 8.36
CA TYR A 109 17.69 17.92 8.88
C TYR A 109 18.81 17.87 7.85
N TYR A 110 18.50 17.62 6.57
CA TYR A 110 19.52 17.43 5.54
C TYR A 110 19.52 18.51 4.44
N GLY A 111 18.56 19.45 4.45
CA GLY A 111 18.48 20.55 3.49
C GLY A 111 18.15 20.15 2.05
N ALA A 112 17.97 18.85 1.76
CA ALA A 112 17.64 18.32 0.44
C ALA A 112 16.80 17.04 0.55
N ILE A 113 15.91 16.81 -0.42
CA ILE A 113 15.06 15.63 -0.50
C ILE A 113 15.65 14.67 -1.53
N ASN A 114 16.41 13.67 -1.08
CA ASN A 114 17.05 12.65 -1.91
C ASN A 114 16.95 11.28 -1.23
N ILE A 115 17.21 10.20 -1.98
CA ILE A 115 17.16 8.80 -1.47
C ILE A 115 18.05 8.63 -0.23
N THR A 116 19.20 9.31 -0.21
CA THR A 116 20.15 9.30 0.92
C THR A 116 19.63 10.01 2.16
N THR A 117 18.88 11.11 2.01
CA THR A 117 18.36 11.90 3.14
C THR A 117 17.06 11.31 3.69
N LEU A 118 16.26 10.69 2.83
CA LEU A 118 15.03 9.97 3.20
C LEU A 118 15.29 8.59 3.82
N GLY A 119 16.43 7.97 3.47
CA GLY A 119 16.90 6.71 4.05
C GLY A 119 17.96 6.90 5.14
N GLY A 120 18.29 8.15 5.47
CA GLY A 120 19.25 8.47 6.51
C GLY A 120 18.67 8.11 7.88
N GLN A 121 19.29 7.14 8.55
CA GLN A 121 19.09 6.98 9.98
C GLN A 121 19.81 8.14 10.65
N LEU A 122 19.10 8.97 11.41
CA LEU A 122 19.72 9.87 12.36
C LEU A 122 20.23 9.03 13.54
N PRO A 123 21.55 8.99 13.80
CA PRO A 123 22.07 9.04 15.14
C PRO A 123 22.70 10.42 15.31
N ALA A 124 22.01 11.30 16.02
CA ALA A 124 22.58 12.52 16.57
C ALA A 124 21.98 12.73 17.95
#